data_AF-A0A6A8MRY4-F1
#
_entry.id   AF-A0A6A8MRY4-F1
#
_cell.length_a   1.000
_cell.length_b   1.000
_cell.length_c   1.000
_cell.angle_alpha   90.00
_cell.angle_beta   90.00
_cell.angle_gamma   90.00
#
_symmetry.space_group_name_H-M   'P 1'
#
loop_
_entity.id
_entity.type
_entity.pdbx_description
1 polymer ?
#
loop_
_entity_poly.entity_id
_entity_poly.type
_entity_poly.pdbx_seq_one_letter_code
_entity_poly.pdbx_strand_id
1 'polypeptide(L)' 'MGRAQVKGWWYHPPFIPRFEPNYIEFRLATQYGDDGIPEPNDLVTYLHWCRDMDRIRRK' A
#
# COMPACT_ATOMS: atom_id res chain seq x y z
N MET A 1 -2.77 -11.71 -2.95
CA MET A 1 -2.63 -10.28 -2.56
C MET A 1 -2.18 -9.50 -3.78
N GLY A 2 -3.05 -8.59 -4.25
CA GLY A 2 -2.88 -7.84 -5.50
C GLY A 2 -1.52 -7.15 -5.59
N ARG A 3 -0.99 -6.99 -6.81
CA ARG A 3 0.31 -6.37 -7.05
C ARG A 3 0.29 -4.94 -6.50
N ALA A 4 0.86 -4.75 -5.32
CA ALA A 4 0.91 -3.47 -4.61
C ALA A 4 1.60 -2.34 -5.38
N GLN A 5 2.33 -2.65 -6.46
CA GLN A 5 3.20 -1.69 -7.11
C GLN A 5 3.28 -2.02 -8.61
N VAL A 6 2.52 -1.33 -9.45
CA VAL A 6 2.92 -1.20 -10.85
C VAL A 6 4.28 -0.49 -10.84
N LYS A 7 5.34 -1.11 -11.36
CA LYS A 7 6.67 -0.50 -11.40
C LYS A 7 6.58 0.90 -12.01
N GLY A 8 7.22 1.88 -11.36
CA GLY A 8 7.32 3.24 -11.90
C GLY A 8 6.11 4.15 -11.67
N TRP A 9 5.23 3.84 -10.71
CA TRP A 9 4.13 4.74 -10.32
C TRP A 9 4.63 6.12 -9.85
N TRP A 10 5.83 6.21 -9.29
CA TRP A 10 6.44 7.46 -8.81
C TRP A 10 6.93 8.37 -9.94
N TYR A 11 6.97 7.91 -11.19
CA TYR A 11 7.37 8.76 -12.32
C TYR A 11 6.25 9.69 -12.81
N HIS A 12 5.00 9.46 -12.40
CA HIS A 12 3.85 10.22 -12.88
C HIS A 12 2.93 10.61 -11.71
N PRO A 13 2.40 11.85 -11.67
CA PRO A 13 1.37 12.22 -10.70
C PRO A 13 0.14 11.31 -10.88
N PRO A 14 -0.58 10.93 -9.80
CA PRO A 14 -0.55 11.54 -8.47
C PRO A 14 0.51 11.00 -7.48
N PHE A 15 1.60 10.37 -7.94
CA PHE A 15 2.67 9.84 -7.08
C PHE A 15 2.14 8.98 -5.92
N ILE A 16 1.10 8.22 -6.18
CA ILE A 16 0.55 7.24 -5.26
C ILE A 16 0.58 5.87 -5.95
N PRO A 17 0.94 4.81 -5.21
CA PRO A 17 0.84 3.48 -5.76
C PRO A 17 -0.62 3.14 -6.11
N ARG A 18 -0.81 2.48 -7.25
CA ARG A 18 -2.12 1.94 -7.63
C ARG A 18 -2.37 0.65 -6.87
N PHE A 19 -3.28 0.71 -5.91
CA PHE A 19 -3.87 -0.45 -5.26
C PHE A 19 -5.27 -0.70 -5.84
N GLU A 20 -5.78 -1.92 -5.69
CA GLU A 20 -7.19 -2.18 -5.96
C GLU A 20 -8.06 -1.43 -4.94
N PRO A 21 -9.13 -0.73 -5.36
CA PRO A 21 -9.95 0.09 -4.45
C PRO A 21 -10.45 -0.68 -3.22
N ASN A 22 -10.96 -1.90 -3.44
CA ASN A 22 -11.47 -2.77 -2.37
C ASN A 22 -10.39 -3.14 -1.34
N TYR A 23 -9.13 -3.18 -1.76
CA TYR A 23 -8.02 -3.45 -0.87
C TYR A 23 -7.70 -2.24 0.02
N ILE A 24 -7.78 -1.01 -0.53
CA ILE A 24 -7.56 0.21 0.25
C ILE A 24 -8.63 0.33 1.33
N GLU A 25 -9.90 0.14 0.98
CA GLU A 25 -11.02 0.22 1.92
C GLU A 25 -10.85 -0.77 3.08
N PHE A 26 -10.62 -2.04 2.76
CA PHE A 26 -10.35 -3.07 3.77
C PHE A 26 -9.16 -2.70 4.65
N ARG A 27 -8.08 -2.18 4.06
CA ARG A 27 -6.86 -1.84 4.80
C ARG A 27 -7.07 -0.66 5.74
N LEU A 28 -7.83 0.35 5.32
CA LEU A 28 -8.13 1.51 6.16
C LEU A 28 -9.02 1.09 7.33
N ALA A 29 -10.12 0.37 7.05
CA ALA A 29 -11.05 -0.10 8.08
C ALA A 29 -10.37 -1.01 9.11
N THR A 30 -9.47 -1.91 8.68
CA THR A 30 -8.79 -2.86 9.58
C THR A 30 -7.67 -2.23 10.41
N GLN A 31 -6.93 -1.27 9.84
CA GLN A 31 -5.79 -0.64 10.51
C GLN A 31 -6.22 0.51 11.42
N TYR A 32 -7.22 1.30 11.01
CA TYR A 32 -7.57 2.57 11.63
C TYR A 32 -9.01 2.64 12.16
N GLY A 33 -9.88 1.72 11.76
CA GLY A 33 -11.32 1.83 12.05
C GLY A 33 -11.99 2.98 11.28
N ASP A 34 -13.19 3.36 11.70
CA ASP A 34 -14.03 4.32 10.96
C ASP A 34 -13.54 5.78 11.08
N ASP A 35 -12.93 6.15 12.22
CA ASP A 35 -12.52 7.53 12.52
C ASP A 35 -10.98 7.74 12.51
N GLY A 36 -10.20 6.69 12.28
CA GLY A 36 -8.75 6.78 12.36
C GLY A 36 -8.15 7.47 11.13
N ILE A 37 -7.33 8.49 11.38
CA ILE A 37 -6.66 9.27 10.34
C ILE A 37 -5.27 8.65 10.08
N PRO A 38 -4.97 8.17 8.86
CA PRO A 38 -3.66 7.63 8.53
C PRO A 38 -2.58 8.71 8.54
N GLU A 39 -1.40 8.39 9.06
CA GLU A 39 -0.23 9.26 8.90
C GLU A 39 0.53 8.95 7.61
N PRO A 40 1.17 9.95 6.96
CA PRO A 40 1.98 9.70 5.77
C PRO A 40 3.06 8.63 5.94
N ASN A 41 3.63 8.49 7.15
CA ASN A 41 4.63 7.48 7.47
C ASN A 41 4.09 6.04 7.43
N ASP A 42 2.79 5.85 7.65
CA ASP A 42 2.17 4.53 7.59
C ASP A 42 2.14 3.98 6.17
N LEU A 43 1.94 4.86 5.19
CA LEU A 43 2.04 4.50 3.78
C LEU A 43 3.46 4.01 3.47
N VAL A 44 4.49 4.74 3.90
CA VAL A 44 5.90 4.36 3.67
C VAL A 44 6.22 3.02 4.33
N THR A 45 5.80 2.84 5.59
CA THR A 45 5.99 1.60 6.35
C THR A 45 5.33 0.42 5.64
N TYR A 46 4.11 0.62 5.14
CA TYR A 46 3.41 -0.40 4.38
C TYR A 46 4.12 -0.79 3.07
N LEU A 47 4.64 0.20 2.35
CA LEU A 47 5.38 -0.06 1.11
C LEU A 47 6.65 -0.87 1.36
N HIS A 48 7.33 -0.64 2.49
CA HIS A 48 8.44 -1.49 2.92
C HIS A 48 7.99 -2.93 3.18
N TRP A 49 6.89 -3.12 3.89
CA TRP A 49 6.32 -4.45 4.12
C TRP A 49 5.96 -5.16 2.80
N CYS A 50 5.30 -4.48 1.86
CA CYS A 50 4.98 -5.06 0.54
C CYS A 50 6.23 -5.52 -0.21
N ARG A 51 7.29 -4.71 -0.20
CA ARG A 51 8.57 -5.05 -0.83
C ARG A 51 9.18 -6.31 -0.21
N ASP A 52 9.12 -6.43 1.11
CA ASP A 52 9.74 -7.56 1.81
C ASP A 52 8.90 -8.84 1.66
N MET A 53 7.57 -8.75 1.66
CA MET A 53 6.70 -9.88 1.31
C MET A 53 6.90 -10.38 -0.12
N ASP A 54 7.09 -9.48 -1.08
CA ASP A 54 7.37 -9.84 -2.47
C ASP A 54 8.77 -10.46 -2.64
N ARG A 55 9.75 -10.07 -1.81
CA ARG A 55 11.05 -10.75 -1.72
C ARG A 55 10.92 -12.16 -1.14
N ILE A 56 10.13 -12.33 -0.08
CA ILE A 56 9.88 -13.64 0.55
C ILE A 56 9.18 -14.57 -0.45
N ARG A 57 8.14 -14.11 -1.14
CA ARG A 57 7.39 -14.91 -2.13
C ARG A 57 8.22 -15.34 -3.34
N ARG A 58 9.28 -14.59 -3.68
CA ARG A 58 10.20 -14.92 -4.78
C ARG A 58 11.26 -15.96 -4.41
N LYS A 59 11.42 -16.27 -3.13
CA LYS A 59 12.27 -17.36 -2.64
C LYS A 59 11.43 -18.62 -2.52
#